data_AF-A0A9E2V4B1-F1
#
_entry.id   AF-A0A9E2V4B1-F1
#
_cell.length_a   1.000
_cell.length_b   1.000
_cell.length_c   1.000
_cell.angle_alpha   90.00
_cell.angle_beta   90.00
_cell.angle_gamma   90.00
#
_symmetry.space_group_name_H-M   'P 1'
#
loop_
_entity.id
_entity.type
_entity.pdbx_description
1 polymer ?
#
loop_
_entity_poly.entity_id
_entity_poly.type
_entity_poly.pdbx_seq_one_letter_code
_entity_poly.pdbx_strand_id
1 'polypeptide(L)'
;MNDPNGLVHHGGLWHVYFQYNPEGSDWGHMSWGHATSPDLLHWTEHPVALRHRTGEQVFSGSVVASRVPGDETLTALYTSAYDDAHQAQSRATSIDGGYTWQRDPGNPVLDRGTSTFRDPKVVRFLDADGHARWLLVAVEAEDRQVLLYTSADLREWTYQSAFGPVGDDGLVWECPDLVRLPVDGDPEDQRWVLLLSTNPVGEDADPDGSSMSYAVGTFDGQVFTPDAEQLTRLDHGRDLYAGVTFDDAPGSQAIMLGWMSNWRYAASVPTAPWRGAMSLPRRLALRTLAGRVRLVQEPFGFVRSWLDRATPATVPGHAQPVELVSSGHLLCELRWDPAATGSLRLSLRGAADALVSVCHDVEAGELQVTRSGPDAEAVHPDFPGVCAVELGRAEPVHLLLSLDGPLLEVFVNQGEHTLSSLVPLGTGPVTLTLDTDDRGPVTLTVVDPAGELTA
;
A
#
# COMPACT_ATOMS: atom_id res chain seq x y z
N MET A 1 2.84 -14.85 -0.47
CA MET A 1 2.98 -13.66 0.39
C MET A 1 1.71 -12.83 0.24
N ASN A 2 1.19 -12.29 1.35
CA ASN A 2 0.15 -11.26 1.34
C ASN A 2 0.60 -10.04 2.15
N ASP A 3 -0.15 -9.66 3.18
CA ASP A 3 -0.04 -8.40 3.92
C ASP A 3 1.39 -8.12 4.42
N PRO A 4 1.89 -6.87 4.29
CA PRO A 4 3.08 -6.43 5.01
C PRO A 4 2.79 -6.37 6.52
N ASN A 5 3.74 -6.83 7.32
CA ASN A 5 3.64 -6.88 8.77
C ASN A 5 4.90 -6.32 9.41
N GLY A 6 4.75 -5.86 10.66
CA GLY A 6 5.90 -5.54 11.50
C GLY A 6 6.88 -4.52 10.91
N LEU A 7 6.42 -3.63 10.04
CA LEU A 7 7.28 -2.65 9.38
C LEU A 7 7.96 -1.77 10.42
N VAL A 8 9.29 -1.86 10.53
CA VAL A 8 10.08 -1.08 11.50
C VAL A 8 11.44 -0.74 10.93
N HIS A 9 11.92 0.48 11.18
CA HIS A 9 13.31 0.82 10.90
C HIS A 9 14.13 0.71 12.19
N HIS A 10 15.11 -0.19 12.20
CA HIS A 10 15.91 -0.49 13.39
C HIS A 10 17.34 -0.86 12.99
N GLY A 11 18.34 -0.45 13.78
CA GLY A 11 19.75 -0.77 13.50
C GLY A 11 20.27 -0.24 12.14
N GLY A 12 19.63 0.78 11.57
CA GLY A 12 19.95 1.31 10.23
C GLY A 12 19.41 0.48 9.07
N LEU A 13 18.48 -0.44 9.35
CA LEU A 13 17.82 -1.28 8.36
C LEU A 13 16.31 -1.09 8.42
N TRP A 14 15.67 -1.16 7.26
CA TRP A 14 14.24 -1.31 7.09
C TRP A 14 13.88 -2.78 7.20
N HIS A 15 13.09 -3.16 8.20
CA HIS A 15 12.58 -4.53 8.37
C HIS A 15 11.16 -4.61 7.80
N VAL A 16 10.93 -5.57 6.92
CA VAL A 16 9.61 -5.94 6.42
C VAL A 16 9.37 -7.38 6.84
N TYR A 17 8.34 -7.59 7.65
CA TYR A 17 7.75 -8.91 7.82
C TYR A 17 6.53 -8.99 6.91
N PHE A 18 6.03 -10.19 6.68
CA PHE A 18 4.91 -10.36 5.77
C PHE A 18 4.22 -11.70 6.02
N GLN A 19 2.91 -11.73 5.81
CA GLN A 19 2.14 -12.96 5.84
C GLN A 19 2.69 -13.93 4.80
N TYR A 20 3.09 -15.11 5.27
CA TYR A 20 3.89 -16.06 4.51
C TYR A 20 3.45 -17.50 4.79
N ASN A 21 3.33 -18.27 3.72
CA ASN A 21 3.22 -19.73 3.78
C ASN A 21 4.60 -20.35 3.51
N PRO A 22 5.29 -20.90 4.51
CA PRO A 22 6.59 -21.54 4.31
C PRO A 22 6.51 -22.92 3.65
N GLU A 23 5.30 -23.42 3.36
CA GLU A 23 5.04 -24.76 2.83
C GLU A 23 4.49 -24.72 1.38
N GLY A 24 4.24 -23.54 0.81
CA GLY A 24 3.72 -23.41 -0.56
C GLY A 24 3.47 -21.97 -1.00
N SER A 25 2.96 -21.81 -2.23
CA SER A 25 2.68 -20.50 -2.85
C SER A 25 1.25 -19.99 -2.59
N ASP A 26 0.39 -20.80 -2.00
CA ASP A 26 -1.00 -20.48 -1.66
C ASP A 26 -1.17 -20.07 -0.20
N TRP A 27 -2.35 -19.56 0.14
CA TRP A 27 -2.69 -19.25 1.52
C TRP A 27 -2.84 -20.53 2.36
N GLY A 28 -2.14 -20.57 3.49
CA GLY A 28 -2.15 -21.63 4.49
C GLY A 28 -0.89 -21.55 5.37
N HIS A 29 -0.89 -22.19 6.54
CA HIS A 29 0.30 -22.24 7.40
C HIS A 29 0.86 -20.85 7.77
N MET A 30 -0.04 -19.88 7.99
CA MET A 30 0.31 -18.47 8.09
C MET A 30 1.35 -18.22 9.18
N SER A 31 2.46 -17.66 8.72
CA SER A 31 3.66 -17.32 9.46
C SER A 31 4.11 -15.92 9.04
N TRP A 32 5.02 -15.30 9.79
CA TRP A 32 5.71 -14.09 9.31
C TRP A 32 7.03 -14.46 8.64
N GLY A 33 7.13 -14.20 7.34
CA GLY A 33 8.41 -14.09 6.64
C GLY A 33 9.14 -12.81 7.06
N HIS A 34 10.40 -12.66 6.64
CA HIS A 34 11.22 -11.51 7.02
C HIS A 34 12.23 -11.14 5.93
N ALA A 35 12.31 -9.87 5.61
CA ALA A 35 13.36 -9.29 4.79
C ALA A 35 13.86 -7.97 5.38
N THR A 36 15.11 -7.62 5.11
CA THR A 36 15.67 -6.30 5.46
C THR A 36 16.25 -5.59 4.25
N SER A 37 16.22 -4.26 4.26
CA SER A 37 16.87 -3.42 3.27
C SER A 37 17.58 -2.23 3.92
N PRO A 38 18.74 -1.78 3.41
CA PRO A 38 19.33 -0.51 3.84
C PRO A 38 18.69 0.72 3.18
N ASP A 39 17.93 0.53 2.10
CA ASP A 39 17.52 1.63 1.20
C ASP A 39 16.08 1.52 0.65
N LEU A 40 15.29 0.57 1.16
CA LEU A 40 13.93 0.21 0.70
C LEU A 40 13.86 -0.33 -0.74
N LEU A 41 15.01 -0.62 -1.36
CA LEU A 41 15.10 -1.08 -2.74
C LEU A 41 15.77 -2.46 -2.82
N HIS A 42 16.93 -2.62 -2.19
CA HIS A 42 17.68 -3.87 -2.19
C HIS A 42 17.35 -4.68 -0.95
N TRP A 43 16.59 -5.76 -1.13
CA TRP A 43 16.08 -6.59 -0.03
C TRP A 43 16.92 -7.87 0.13
N THR A 44 17.20 -8.24 1.38
CA THR A 44 17.75 -9.54 1.76
C THR A 44 16.68 -10.30 2.53
N GLU A 45 16.23 -11.44 2.00
CA GLU A 45 15.31 -12.34 2.68
C GLU A 45 16.03 -13.13 3.78
N HIS A 46 15.34 -13.34 4.90
CA HIS A 46 15.83 -14.03 6.10
C HIS A 46 14.97 -15.26 6.41
N PRO A 47 15.41 -16.14 7.34
CA PRO A 47 14.56 -17.20 7.85
C PRO A 47 13.22 -16.67 8.40
N VAL A 48 12.19 -17.51 8.38
CA VAL A 48 10.86 -17.22 8.94
C VAL A 48 10.99 -16.72 10.38
N ALA A 49 10.48 -15.52 10.65
CA ALA A 49 10.59 -14.83 11.93
C ALA A 49 9.62 -15.39 12.99
N LEU A 50 8.35 -15.56 12.63
CA LEU A 50 7.31 -16.16 13.48
C LEU A 50 6.60 -17.27 12.73
N ARG A 51 7.08 -18.50 12.88
CA ARG A 51 6.45 -19.68 12.27
C ARG A 51 5.15 -20.08 12.98
N HIS A 52 4.14 -20.48 12.21
CA HIS A 52 2.91 -21.13 12.70
C HIS A 52 3.21 -22.34 13.59
N ARG A 53 2.22 -22.77 14.37
CA ARG A 53 2.29 -23.96 15.22
C ARG A 53 0.99 -24.74 15.11
N THR A 54 1.00 -26.00 15.56
CA THR A 54 -0.24 -26.78 15.68
C THR A 54 -1.23 -26.03 16.57
N GLY A 55 -2.43 -25.79 16.06
CA GLY A 55 -3.48 -25.05 16.75
C GLY A 55 -3.41 -23.52 16.62
N GLU A 56 -2.40 -22.95 15.97
CA GLU A 56 -2.17 -21.51 15.93
C GLU A 56 -1.49 -21.07 14.61
N GLN A 57 -2.19 -20.25 13.85
CA GLN A 57 -1.64 -19.46 12.75
C GLN A 57 -1.26 -18.05 13.23
N VAL A 58 -0.20 -17.49 12.64
CA VAL A 58 0.28 -16.12 12.92
C VAL A 58 -0.26 -15.20 11.82
N PHE A 59 -1.26 -14.41 12.16
CA PHE A 59 -1.89 -13.43 11.27
C PHE A 59 -1.21 -12.06 11.41
N SER A 60 -1.71 -11.09 10.64
CA SER A 60 -1.12 -9.76 10.49
C SER A 60 -0.96 -9.01 11.81
N GLY A 61 -0.10 -7.98 11.78
CA GLY A 61 0.23 -7.19 12.96
C GLY A 61 1.42 -6.26 12.74
N SER A 62 1.95 -5.72 13.83
CA SER A 62 2.96 -4.66 13.83
C SER A 62 4.09 -4.92 14.81
N VAL A 63 5.19 -4.17 14.64
CA VAL A 63 6.37 -4.20 15.48
C VAL A 63 6.67 -2.77 15.91
N VAL A 64 7.02 -2.60 17.18
CA VAL A 64 7.52 -1.33 17.72
C VAL A 64 8.90 -1.53 18.34
N ALA A 65 9.78 -0.56 18.12
CA ALA A 65 11.07 -0.51 18.79
C ALA A 65 10.94 0.12 20.20
N SER A 66 11.75 -0.38 21.14
CA SER A 66 11.83 0.23 22.47
C SER A 66 12.28 1.69 22.38
N ARG A 67 11.70 2.51 23.25
CA ARG A 67 12.02 3.95 23.37
C ARG A 67 12.84 4.24 24.62
N VAL A 68 13.29 3.20 25.32
CA VAL A 68 14.15 3.30 26.49
C VAL A 68 15.60 3.37 26.02
N PRO A 69 16.39 4.40 26.41
CA PRO A 69 17.78 4.50 25.98
C PRO A 69 18.61 3.25 26.33
N GLY A 70 19.28 2.68 25.33
CA GLY A 70 20.10 1.48 25.47
C GLY A 70 19.33 0.15 25.45
N ASP A 71 18.01 0.19 25.31
CA ASP A 71 17.18 -0.99 25.06
C ASP A 71 16.89 -1.12 23.56
N GLU A 72 17.42 -2.17 22.95
CA GLU A 72 17.23 -2.47 21.52
C GLU A 72 16.10 -3.50 21.30
N THR A 73 15.31 -3.80 22.33
CA THR A 73 14.22 -4.77 22.22
C THR A 73 13.17 -4.30 21.20
N LEU A 74 12.84 -5.18 20.26
CA LEU A 74 11.67 -5.03 19.40
C LEU A 74 10.51 -5.84 19.97
N THR A 75 9.29 -5.30 19.90
CA THR A 75 8.07 -6.00 20.35
C THR A 75 7.09 -6.11 19.19
N ALA A 76 6.72 -7.34 18.83
CA ALA A 76 5.68 -7.64 17.85
C ALA A 76 4.34 -7.85 18.57
N LEU A 77 3.29 -7.23 18.04
CA LEU A 77 1.91 -7.56 18.33
C LEU A 77 1.30 -8.13 17.05
N TYR A 78 0.67 -9.31 17.15
CA TYR A 78 0.12 -10.03 16.01
C TYR A 78 -1.16 -10.74 16.40
N THR A 79 -2.00 -11.06 15.43
CA THR A 79 -3.17 -11.88 15.69
C THR A 79 -2.80 -13.37 15.71
N SER A 80 -3.06 -14.05 16.82
CA SER A 80 -3.13 -15.51 16.86
C SER A 80 -4.50 -15.93 16.35
N ALA A 81 -4.53 -16.67 15.25
CA ALA A 81 -5.74 -17.30 14.71
C ALA A 81 -5.73 -18.79 15.05
N TYR A 82 -6.68 -19.23 15.87
CA TYR A 82 -6.74 -20.59 16.39
C TYR A 82 -7.65 -21.49 15.55
N ASP A 83 -7.49 -22.81 15.70
CA ASP A 83 -8.27 -23.80 14.96
C ASP A 83 -9.79 -23.76 15.26
N ASP A 84 -10.19 -23.22 16.41
CA ASP A 84 -11.59 -22.99 16.78
C ASP A 84 -12.16 -21.66 16.25
N ALA A 85 -11.45 -21.04 15.29
CA ALA A 85 -11.73 -19.78 14.63
C ALA A 85 -11.59 -18.52 15.50
N HIS A 86 -11.25 -18.64 16.77
CA HIS A 86 -10.92 -17.52 17.64
C HIS A 86 -9.77 -16.69 17.03
N GLN A 87 -9.90 -15.35 17.09
CA GLN A 87 -8.81 -14.41 16.78
C GLN A 87 -8.54 -13.51 17.99
N ALA A 88 -7.28 -13.47 18.46
CA ALA A 88 -6.86 -12.61 19.58
C ALA A 88 -5.43 -12.09 19.39
N GLN A 89 -5.08 -11.06 20.15
CA GLN A 89 -3.81 -10.36 19.98
C GLN A 89 -2.76 -10.93 20.93
N SER A 90 -1.68 -11.40 20.33
CA SER A 90 -0.53 -12.01 20.97
C SER A 90 0.70 -11.13 20.81
N ARG A 91 1.69 -11.39 21.65
CA ARG A 91 2.93 -10.63 21.75
C ARG A 91 4.16 -11.52 21.57
N ALA A 92 5.21 -10.97 20.96
CA ALA A 92 6.54 -11.56 20.96
C ALA A 92 7.62 -10.48 21.06
N THR A 93 8.82 -10.84 21.51
CA THR A 93 9.97 -9.92 21.60
C THR A 93 11.19 -10.46 20.89
N SER A 94 11.96 -9.56 20.28
CA SER A 94 13.27 -9.84 19.73
C SER A 94 14.32 -8.99 20.43
N ILE A 95 15.47 -9.62 20.72
CA ILE A 95 16.64 -8.98 21.35
C ILE A 95 17.90 -9.13 20.50
N ASP A 96 17.74 -9.56 19.24
CA ASP A 96 18.83 -9.78 18.29
C ASP A 96 18.70 -8.91 17.04
N GLY A 97 17.92 -7.81 17.13
CA GLY A 97 17.67 -6.89 16.02
C GLY A 97 16.51 -7.29 15.11
N GLY A 98 15.64 -8.21 15.52
CA GLY A 98 14.42 -8.57 14.78
C GLY A 98 14.49 -9.91 14.03
N TYR A 99 15.57 -10.67 14.15
CA TYR A 99 15.75 -11.91 13.38
C TYR A 99 15.10 -13.11 14.06
N THR A 100 15.13 -13.17 15.40
CA THR A 100 14.45 -14.22 16.16
C THR A 100 13.50 -13.65 17.20
N TRP A 101 12.40 -14.36 17.43
CA TRP A 101 11.29 -13.88 18.24
C TRP A 101 10.91 -14.88 19.34
N GLN A 102 10.88 -14.38 20.57
CA GLN A 102 10.36 -15.09 21.73
C GLN A 102 8.90 -14.68 21.99
N ARG A 103 7.97 -15.63 21.82
CA ARG A 103 6.56 -15.42 22.17
C ARG A 103 6.40 -15.23 23.67
N ASP A 104 5.48 -14.36 24.08
CA ASP A 104 5.13 -14.16 25.48
C ASP A 104 4.42 -15.42 26.03
N PRO A 105 4.86 -16.00 27.16
CA PRO A 105 4.17 -17.12 27.79
C PRO A 105 2.73 -16.79 28.23
N GLY A 106 2.40 -15.50 28.40
CA GLY A 106 1.07 -15.03 28.77
C GLY A 106 0.12 -14.81 27.60
N ASN A 107 0.47 -15.20 26.37
CA ASN A 107 -0.40 -15.00 25.21
C ASN A 107 -1.72 -15.80 25.30
N PRO A 108 -2.83 -15.26 24.72
CA PRO A 108 -2.93 -13.93 24.12
C PRO A 108 -2.96 -12.80 25.18
N VAL A 109 -2.43 -11.62 24.85
CA VAL A 109 -2.41 -10.46 25.75
C VAL A 109 -3.67 -9.59 25.67
N LEU A 110 -4.47 -9.77 24.61
CA LEU A 110 -5.75 -9.10 24.45
C LEU A 110 -6.70 -9.99 23.66
N ASP A 111 -7.82 -10.35 24.26
CA ASP A 111 -8.82 -11.27 23.69
C ASP A 111 -10.23 -10.72 23.93
N ARG A 112 -11.07 -10.80 22.89
CA ARG A 112 -12.50 -10.41 22.91
C ARG A 112 -13.44 -11.60 22.84
N GLY A 113 -12.92 -12.81 22.60
CA GLY A 113 -13.69 -14.03 22.41
C GLY A 113 -14.44 -14.09 21.08
N THR A 114 -13.97 -13.36 20.06
CA THR A 114 -14.59 -13.31 18.73
C THR A 114 -13.69 -13.95 17.68
N SER A 115 -14.27 -14.27 16.52
CA SER A 115 -13.55 -14.87 15.39
C SER A 115 -13.06 -13.86 14.37
N THR A 116 -13.27 -12.56 14.61
CA THR A 116 -12.97 -11.52 13.62
C THR A 116 -12.17 -10.34 14.18
N PHE A 117 -11.60 -10.51 15.38
CA PHE A 117 -10.78 -9.51 16.03
C PHE A 117 -9.30 -9.64 15.63
N ARG A 118 -8.80 -8.76 14.76
CA ARG A 118 -7.47 -8.92 14.15
C ARG A 118 -6.73 -7.64 13.79
N ASP A 119 -5.51 -7.83 13.28
CA ASP A 119 -4.61 -6.87 12.64
C ASP A 119 -4.17 -5.70 13.54
N PRO A 120 -3.49 -5.97 14.67
CA PRO A 120 -3.10 -4.94 15.61
C PRO A 120 -1.93 -4.10 15.07
N LYS A 121 -2.23 -2.84 14.72
CA LYS A 121 -1.23 -1.78 14.55
C LYS A 121 -0.98 -1.10 15.89
N VAL A 122 0.28 -1.04 16.32
CA VAL A 122 0.69 -0.29 17.50
C VAL A 122 1.42 0.98 17.09
N VAL A 123 1.01 2.11 17.67
CA VAL A 123 1.67 3.41 17.50
C VAL A 123 1.90 4.08 18.85
N ARG A 124 2.94 4.92 18.93
CA ARG A 124 3.23 5.70 20.13
C ARG A 124 2.68 7.10 20.01
N PHE A 125 2.04 7.60 21.06
CA PHE A 125 1.54 8.97 21.12
C PHE A 125 1.76 9.58 22.51
N LEU A 126 1.56 10.89 22.64
CA LEU A 126 1.53 11.60 23.92
C LEU A 126 0.07 11.82 24.29
N ASP A 127 -0.32 11.44 25.51
CA ASP A 127 -1.65 11.74 26.04
C ASP A 127 -1.79 13.23 26.43
N ALA A 128 -2.99 13.61 26.90
CA ALA A 128 -3.31 14.98 27.27
C ALA A 128 -2.41 15.55 28.38
N ASP A 129 -1.83 14.69 29.22
CA ASP A 129 -0.89 15.06 30.29
C ASP A 129 0.57 15.06 29.81
N GLY A 130 0.82 14.75 28.53
CA GLY A 130 2.15 14.67 27.93
C GLY A 130 2.88 13.36 28.24
N HIS A 131 2.21 12.34 28.77
CA HIS A 131 2.82 11.03 28.99
C HIS A 131 2.79 10.21 27.72
N ALA A 132 3.90 9.51 27.44
CA ALA A 132 3.95 8.59 26.33
C ALA A 132 3.09 7.35 26.60
N ARG A 133 2.24 7.00 25.63
CA ARG A 133 1.38 5.83 25.66
C ARG A 133 1.49 5.07 24.33
N TRP A 134 1.16 3.79 24.39
CA TRP A 134 0.96 2.96 23.21
C TRP A 134 -0.53 2.94 22.88
N LEU A 135 -0.86 3.09 21.62
CA LEU A 135 -2.18 2.90 21.06
C LEU A 135 -2.13 1.65 20.19
N LEU A 136 -3.00 0.68 20.47
CA LEU A 136 -3.31 -0.43 19.57
C LEU A 136 -4.58 -0.11 18.81
N VAL A 137 -4.50 -0.22 17.50
CA VAL A 137 -5.56 -0.06 16.52
C VAL A 137 -5.75 -1.43 15.90
N ALA A 138 -6.92 -2.03 16.07
CA ALA A 138 -7.27 -3.34 15.53
C ALA A 138 -8.70 -3.29 14.99
N VAL A 139 -9.15 -4.33 14.30
CA VAL A 139 -10.51 -4.40 13.75
C VAL A 139 -11.32 -5.50 14.40
N GLU A 140 -12.61 -5.26 14.59
CA GLU A 140 -13.63 -6.30 14.55
C GLU A 140 -14.18 -6.31 13.12
N ALA A 141 -13.69 -7.25 12.31
CA ALA A 141 -13.69 -7.09 10.86
C ALA A 141 -15.08 -7.20 10.23
N GLU A 142 -15.91 -8.15 10.69
CA GLU A 142 -17.29 -8.32 10.19
C GLU A 142 -18.24 -7.24 10.72
N ASP A 143 -17.99 -6.76 11.94
CA ASP A 143 -18.75 -5.66 12.55
C ASP A 143 -18.37 -4.29 11.94
N ARG A 144 -17.33 -4.24 11.11
CA ARG A 144 -16.76 -3.03 10.51
C ARG A 144 -16.47 -1.97 11.56
N GLN A 145 -15.70 -2.37 12.57
CA GLN A 145 -15.26 -1.49 13.64
C GLN A 145 -13.75 -1.47 13.76
N VAL A 146 -13.16 -0.28 13.81
CA VAL A 146 -11.78 -0.08 14.27
C VAL A 146 -11.82 0.15 15.77
N LEU A 147 -11.16 -0.70 16.54
CA LEU A 147 -11.10 -0.66 18.00
C LEU A 147 -9.80 -0.02 18.47
N LEU A 148 -9.91 0.91 19.43
CA LEU A 148 -8.78 1.65 20.00
C LEU A 148 -8.53 1.23 21.45
N TYR A 149 -7.31 0.78 21.73
CA TYR A 149 -6.86 0.39 23.07
C TYR A 149 -5.58 1.14 23.44
N THR A 150 -5.42 1.53 24.70
CA THR A 150 -4.16 2.13 25.17
C THR A 150 -3.44 1.21 26.14
N SER A 151 -2.11 1.31 26.16
CA SER A 151 -1.24 0.59 27.08
C SER A 151 -0.05 1.44 27.52
N ALA A 152 0.45 1.17 28.73
CA ALA A 152 1.72 1.72 29.21
C ALA A 152 2.91 0.77 28.93
N ASP A 153 2.66 -0.53 28.73
CA ASP A 153 3.70 -1.57 28.78
C ASP A 153 3.60 -2.62 27.66
N LEU A 154 2.68 -2.44 26.71
CA LEU A 154 2.38 -3.35 25.60
C LEU A 154 1.83 -4.73 26.03
N ARG A 155 1.46 -4.90 27.31
CA ARG A 155 0.88 -6.13 27.84
C ARG A 155 -0.54 -5.92 28.34
N GLU A 156 -0.74 -4.91 29.16
CA GLU A 156 -2.06 -4.57 29.69
C GLU A 156 -2.71 -3.52 28.79
N TRP A 157 -3.87 -3.86 28.21
CA TRP A 157 -4.59 -3.02 27.26
C TRP A 157 -5.91 -2.55 27.84
N THR A 158 -6.16 -1.24 27.77
CA THR A 158 -7.41 -0.61 28.20
C THR A 158 -8.18 -0.11 26.99
N TYR A 159 -9.38 -0.67 26.76
CA TYR A 159 -10.28 -0.21 25.71
C TYR A 159 -10.62 1.28 25.88
N GLN A 160 -10.60 2.03 24.79
CA GLN A 160 -10.99 3.44 24.76
C GLN A 160 -12.29 3.65 24.00
N SER A 161 -12.28 3.31 22.71
CA SER A 161 -13.42 3.57 21.82
C SER A 161 -13.38 2.70 20.58
N ALA A 162 -14.38 2.85 19.74
CA ALA A 162 -14.47 2.25 18.42
C ALA A 162 -14.86 3.32 17.39
N PHE A 163 -14.36 3.18 16.17
CA PHE A 163 -14.76 3.92 14.99
C PHE A 163 -15.48 2.99 14.01
N GLY A 164 -16.57 3.46 13.39
CA GLY A 164 -17.39 2.69 12.45
C GLY A 164 -18.65 2.05 13.08
N PRO A 165 -19.51 1.43 12.27
CA PRO A 165 -19.35 1.24 10.82
C PRO A 165 -19.69 2.50 10.01
N VAL A 166 -19.02 2.65 8.86
CA VAL A 166 -19.35 3.64 7.81
C VAL A 166 -19.18 2.99 6.42
N GLY A 167 -19.78 3.56 5.38
CA GLY A 167 -19.73 3.01 4.03
C GLY A 167 -20.65 1.79 3.86
N ASP A 168 -20.36 0.98 2.85
CA ASP A 168 -21.26 -0.08 2.38
C ASP A 168 -21.25 -1.33 3.29
N ASP A 169 -22.39 -2.04 3.28
CA ASP A 169 -22.52 -3.37 3.85
C ASP A 169 -21.80 -4.42 2.98
N GLY A 170 -21.62 -5.65 3.50
CA GLY A 170 -21.00 -6.75 2.74
C GLY A 170 -19.48 -6.64 2.59
N LEU A 171 -18.84 -5.80 3.40
CA LEU A 171 -17.40 -5.64 3.47
C LEU A 171 -16.89 -6.12 4.84
N VAL A 172 -15.71 -6.74 4.86
CA VAL A 172 -14.91 -6.82 6.09
C VAL A 172 -13.88 -5.70 6.12
N TRP A 173 -13.57 -5.20 7.32
CA TRP A 173 -12.53 -4.21 7.57
C TRP A 173 -11.27 -4.87 8.11
N GLU A 174 -10.12 -4.55 7.55
CA GLU A 174 -8.85 -5.24 7.81
C GLU A 174 -7.68 -4.26 7.82
N CYS A 175 -6.56 -4.66 8.43
CA CYS A 175 -5.28 -3.95 8.41
C CYS A 175 -5.40 -2.44 8.66
N PRO A 176 -5.91 -2.00 9.83
CA PRO A 176 -5.97 -0.58 10.15
C PRO A 176 -4.56 -0.02 10.46
N ASP A 177 -4.33 1.25 10.14
CA ASP A 177 -3.18 2.00 10.62
C ASP A 177 -3.60 3.42 11.01
N LEU A 178 -2.98 4.00 12.02
CA LEU A 178 -3.27 5.36 12.46
C LEU A 178 -1.97 6.17 12.53
N VAL A 179 -1.79 7.07 11.56
CA VAL A 179 -0.57 7.87 11.42
C VAL A 179 -0.84 9.35 11.63
N ARG A 180 0.07 10.04 12.32
CA ARG A 180 -0.01 11.49 12.54
C ARG A 180 0.85 12.22 11.52
N LEU A 181 0.27 13.17 10.78
CA LEU A 181 0.92 13.87 9.67
C LEU A 181 0.73 15.40 9.77
N PRO A 182 1.77 16.18 9.41
CA PRO A 182 1.63 17.63 9.25
C PRO A 182 0.82 17.96 7.99
N VAL A 183 -0.07 18.95 8.09
CA VAL A 183 -0.79 19.53 6.95
C VAL A 183 0.13 20.52 6.25
N ASP A 184 0.32 20.36 4.94
CA ASP A 184 1.17 21.24 4.10
C ASP A 184 2.61 21.39 4.63
N GLY A 185 3.08 20.39 5.40
CA GLY A 185 4.40 20.40 6.03
C GLY A 185 4.52 21.29 7.27
N ASP A 186 3.42 21.87 7.77
CA ASP A 186 3.41 22.65 9.00
C ASP A 186 3.44 21.73 10.24
N PRO A 187 4.52 21.75 11.06
CA PRO A 187 4.61 20.91 12.24
C PRO A 187 3.56 21.26 13.32
N GLU A 188 2.99 22.47 13.31
CA GLU A 188 2.00 22.91 14.30
C GLU A 188 0.56 22.50 13.91
N ASP A 189 0.30 22.25 12.63
CA ASP A 189 -1.00 21.76 12.15
C ASP A 189 -0.93 20.26 11.84
N GLN A 190 -1.19 19.45 12.85
CA GLN A 190 -1.15 17.99 12.75
C GLN A 190 -2.56 17.40 12.63
N ARG A 191 -2.72 16.39 11.77
CA ARG A 191 -3.92 15.56 11.71
C ARG A 191 -3.54 14.09 11.86
N TRP A 192 -4.52 13.31 12.31
CA TRP A 192 -4.43 11.87 12.29
C TRP A 192 -5.09 11.32 11.04
N VAL A 193 -4.50 10.29 10.45
CA VAL A 193 -5.01 9.62 9.26
C VAL A 193 -5.18 8.15 9.60
N LEU A 194 -6.44 7.70 9.59
CA LEU A 194 -6.79 6.29 9.69
C LEU A 194 -6.72 5.70 8.28
N LEU A 195 -5.82 4.75 8.06
CA LEU A 195 -5.79 3.89 6.89
C LEU A 195 -6.57 2.62 7.20
N LEU A 196 -7.27 2.08 6.20
CA LEU A 196 -8.12 0.92 6.39
C LEU A 196 -8.25 0.12 5.10
N SER A 197 -8.07 -1.19 5.19
CA SER A 197 -8.31 -2.10 4.08
C SER A 197 -9.75 -2.61 4.14
N THR A 198 -10.38 -2.81 2.98
CA THR A 198 -11.71 -3.41 2.87
C THR A 198 -11.70 -4.55 1.87
N ASN A 199 -12.37 -5.65 2.21
CA ASN A 199 -12.53 -6.79 1.32
C ASN A 199 -14.02 -7.16 1.20
N PRO A 200 -14.60 -7.17 -0.01
CA PRO A 200 -15.96 -7.64 -0.24
C PRO A 200 -16.13 -9.12 0.11
N VAL A 201 -17.22 -9.44 0.80
CA VAL A 201 -17.58 -10.79 1.23
C VAL A 201 -19.06 -11.09 0.92
N GLY A 202 -19.41 -12.37 0.84
CA GLY A 202 -20.78 -12.82 0.54
C GLY A 202 -20.96 -13.35 -0.88
N GLU A 203 -22.20 -13.76 -1.21
CA GLU A 203 -22.53 -14.43 -2.49
C GLU A 203 -22.41 -13.49 -3.71
N ASP A 204 -22.74 -12.20 -3.54
CA ASP A 204 -22.70 -11.16 -4.58
C ASP A 204 -21.62 -10.10 -4.29
N ALA A 205 -20.45 -10.54 -3.83
CA ALA A 205 -19.32 -9.67 -3.52
C ALA A 205 -18.88 -8.84 -4.75
N ASP A 206 -18.55 -7.56 -4.53
CA ASP A 206 -18.10 -6.64 -5.57
C ASP A 206 -16.92 -7.24 -6.38
N PRO A 207 -17.03 -7.35 -7.71
CA PRO A 207 -15.97 -7.91 -8.57
C PRO A 207 -14.68 -7.09 -8.56
N ASP A 208 -14.71 -5.81 -8.15
CA ASP A 208 -13.50 -5.00 -7.96
C ASP A 208 -12.63 -5.53 -6.81
N GLY A 209 -13.22 -6.30 -5.89
CA GLY A 209 -12.51 -7.00 -4.83
C GLY A 209 -11.90 -6.06 -3.77
N SER A 210 -10.78 -6.49 -3.22
CA SER A 210 -10.17 -5.84 -2.05
C SER A 210 -9.57 -4.46 -2.37
N SER A 211 -9.68 -3.52 -1.44
CA SER A 211 -9.20 -2.14 -1.63
C SER A 211 -8.71 -1.47 -0.34
N MET A 212 -8.22 -0.24 -0.46
CA MET A 212 -7.79 0.61 0.66
C MET A 212 -8.53 1.93 0.65
N SER A 213 -8.87 2.42 1.84
CA SER A 213 -9.43 3.75 2.08
C SER A 213 -8.77 4.42 3.27
N TYR A 214 -9.03 5.72 3.44
CA TYR A 214 -8.55 6.49 4.58
C TYR A 214 -9.56 7.51 5.08
N ALA A 215 -9.38 7.97 6.32
CA ALA A 215 -10.04 9.13 6.89
C ALA A 215 -9.03 10.06 7.54
N VAL A 216 -9.12 11.36 7.26
CA VAL A 216 -8.37 12.40 7.99
C VAL A 216 -9.23 12.87 9.16
N GLY A 217 -8.62 13.14 10.30
CA GLY A 217 -9.33 13.62 11.47
C GLY A 217 -8.43 13.99 12.63
N THR A 218 -9.02 13.94 13.81
CA THR A 218 -8.35 14.20 15.09
C THR A 218 -8.44 12.99 16.00
N PHE A 219 -7.47 12.85 16.90
CA PHE A 219 -7.47 11.82 17.94
C PHE A 219 -7.05 12.47 19.26
N ASP A 220 -7.89 12.38 20.26
CA ASP A 220 -7.72 13.04 21.57
C ASP A 220 -7.05 12.13 22.63
N GLY A 221 -6.59 10.94 22.22
CA GLY A 221 -6.08 9.91 23.11
C GLY A 221 -7.09 8.82 23.45
N GLN A 222 -8.37 9.03 23.12
CA GLN A 222 -9.44 8.05 23.34
C GLN A 222 -10.27 7.80 22.09
N VAL A 223 -10.70 8.85 21.39
CA VAL A 223 -11.64 8.81 20.26
C VAL A 223 -11.00 9.40 19.01
N PHE A 224 -11.10 8.67 17.89
CA PHE A 224 -10.79 9.21 16.56
C PHE A 224 -12.06 9.85 15.98
N THR A 225 -11.98 11.14 15.64
CA THR A 225 -13.08 11.90 15.04
C THR A 225 -12.69 12.31 13.62
N PRO A 226 -13.32 11.75 12.57
CA PRO A 226 -12.98 12.09 11.20
C PRO A 226 -13.51 13.48 10.81
N ASP A 227 -12.81 14.16 9.90
CA ASP A 227 -13.21 15.45 9.33
C ASP A 227 -14.39 15.29 8.34
N ALA A 228 -14.62 14.08 7.83
CA ALA A 228 -15.71 13.73 6.92
C ALA A 228 -16.35 12.39 7.32
N GLU A 229 -17.64 12.23 7.05
CA GLU A 229 -18.40 11.02 7.43
C GLU A 229 -17.99 9.78 6.61
N GLN A 230 -17.55 9.97 5.37
CA GLN A 230 -17.21 8.89 4.45
C GLN A 230 -15.70 8.70 4.37
N LEU A 231 -15.28 7.43 4.22
CA LEU A 231 -13.90 7.10 3.89
C LEU A 231 -13.58 7.55 2.46
N THR A 232 -12.34 7.98 2.24
CA THR A 232 -11.83 8.34 0.92
C THR A 232 -10.98 7.20 0.37
N ARG A 233 -11.15 6.83 -0.90
CA ARG A 233 -10.31 5.81 -1.55
C ARG A 233 -8.83 6.22 -1.46
N LEU A 234 -7.97 5.29 -1.03
CA LEU A 234 -6.53 5.55 -0.95
C LEU A 234 -5.86 5.36 -2.31
N ASP A 235 -6.22 4.28 -3.00
CA ASP A 235 -5.69 3.94 -4.32
C ASP A 235 -6.85 3.52 -5.22
N HIS A 236 -6.92 4.11 -6.39
CA HIS A 236 -8.02 3.91 -7.34
C HIS A 236 -7.78 2.74 -8.28
N GLY A 237 -6.62 2.08 -8.18
CA GLY A 237 -6.39 0.78 -8.78
C GLY A 237 -7.04 -0.35 -7.97
N ARG A 238 -6.94 -1.57 -8.50
CA ARG A 238 -7.48 -2.79 -7.85
C ARG A 238 -6.45 -3.57 -7.05
N ASP A 239 -5.15 -3.24 -7.13
CA ASP A 239 -4.07 -4.06 -6.56
C ASP A 239 -3.22 -3.28 -5.55
N LEU A 240 -3.85 -2.60 -4.60
CA LEU A 240 -3.17 -2.10 -3.40
C LEU A 240 -4.04 -2.38 -2.18
N TYR A 241 -3.54 -3.25 -1.31
CA TYR A 241 -4.26 -3.73 -0.13
C TYR A 241 -3.33 -3.90 1.07
N ALA A 242 -3.89 -3.93 2.30
CA ALA A 242 -3.14 -4.14 3.54
C ALA A 242 -1.97 -3.17 3.75
N GLY A 243 -2.13 -1.93 3.30
CA GLY A 243 -1.10 -0.89 3.40
C GLY A 243 -0.88 -0.45 4.85
N VAL A 244 0.34 -0.66 5.38
CA VAL A 244 0.72 -0.21 6.72
C VAL A 244 2.04 0.57 6.69
N THR A 245 2.26 1.39 7.70
CA THR A 245 3.42 2.27 7.83
C THR A 245 4.53 1.70 8.72
N PHE A 246 5.77 2.10 8.44
CA PHE A 246 6.92 1.76 9.27
C PHE A 246 6.89 2.48 10.63
N ASP A 247 7.15 1.74 11.71
CA ASP A 247 7.58 2.32 12.98
C ASP A 247 9.01 2.84 12.89
N ASP A 248 9.29 3.95 13.57
CA ASP A 248 10.62 4.56 13.70
C ASP A 248 11.35 4.89 12.40
N ALA A 249 10.60 5.13 11.32
CA ALA A 249 11.18 5.59 10.07
C ALA A 249 11.98 6.90 10.27
N PRO A 250 13.20 7.02 9.70
CA PRO A 250 14.06 8.18 9.89
C PRO A 250 13.37 9.51 9.55
N GLY A 251 13.63 10.53 10.37
CA GLY A 251 13.03 11.85 10.19
C GLY A 251 11.52 11.88 10.46
N SER A 252 10.97 10.88 11.16
CA SER A 252 9.55 10.73 11.43
C SER A 252 8.69 10.69 10.15
N GLN A 253 9.26 10.17 9.06
CA GLN A 253 8.54 10.03 7.80
C GLN A 253 7.49 8.93 7.91
N ALA A 254 6.28 9.19 7.43
CA ALA A 254 5.30 8.13 7.24
C ALA A 254 5.57 7.43 5.90
N ILE A 255 6.17 6.26 5.96
CA ILE A 255 6.43 5.43 4.78
C ILE A 255 5.54 4.19 4.88
N MET A 256 4.79 3.92 3.81
CA MET A 256 3.86 2.81 3.70
C MET A 256 4.37 1.79 2.68
N LEU A 257 4.13 0.51 2.96
CA LEU A 257 4.11 -0.56 1.95
C LEU A 257 2.74 -1.21 1.97
N GLY A 258 2.22 -1.56 0.79
CA GLY A 258 1.00 -2.36 0.64
C GLY A 258 1.28 -3.62 -0.16
N TRP A 259 0.42 -4.63 0.00
CA TRP A 259 0.40 -5.81 -0.84
C TRP A 259 -0.17 -5.47 -2.22
N MET A 260 0.62 -5.70 -3.27
CA MET A 260 0.20 -5.52 -4.66
C MET A 260 -0.45 -6.78 -5.20
N SER A 261 -1.73 -6.94 -4.87
CA SER A 261 -2.63 -7.97 -5.39
C SER A 261 -4.05 -7.64 -4.95
N ASN A 262 -4.99 -8.50 -5.31
CA ASN A 262 -6.38 -8.43 -4.88
C ASN A 262 -6.89 -9.80 -4.46
N TRP A 263 -7.58 -9.89 -3.32
CA TRP A 263 -8.14 -11.16 -2.83
C TRP A 263 -9.04 -11.87 -3.86
N ARG A 264 -9.67 -11.12 -4.77
CA ARG A 264 -10.55 -11.67 -5.81
C ARG A 264 -9.85 -12.67 -6.73
N TYR A 265 -8.57 -12.45 -7.05
CA TYR A 265 -7.82 -13.26 -8.01
C TYR A 265 -6.40 -13.60 -7.57
N ALA A 266 -5.99 -13.24 -6.35
CA ALA A 266 -4.65 -13.45 -5.82
C ALA A 266 -4.15 -14.90 -6.05
N ALA A 267 -4.98 -15.90 -5.75
CA ALA A 267 -4.64 -17.31 -5.90
C ALA A 267 -4.45 -17.76 -7.37
N SER A 268 -4.96 -16.99 -8.33
CA SER A 268 -4.95 -17.31 -9.76
C SER A 268 -3.84 -16.58 -10.52
N VAL A 269 -3.13 -15.65 -9.86
CA VAL A 269 -2.02 -14.92 -10.49
C VAL A 269 -0.94 -15.93 -10.93
N PRO A 270 -0.52 -15.91 -12.21
CA PRO A 270 0.32 -16.96 -12.82
C PRO A 270 1.81 -16.74 -12.56
N THR A 271 2.20 -16.58 -11.30
CA THR A 271 3.60 -16.46 -10.86
C THR A 271 4.10 -17.76 -10.26
N ALA A 272 5.37 -18.09 -10.49
CA ALA A 272 6.07 -19.21 -9.86
C ALA A 272 7.58 -18.92 -9.75
N PRO A 273 8.28 -19.41 -8.72
CA PRO A 273 7.79 -20.22 -7.60
C PRO A 273 7.14 -19.39 -6.47
N TRP A 274 6.96 -18.08 -6.66
CA TRP A 274 6.42 -17.14 -5.68
C TRP A 274 5.05 -16.60 -6.10
N ARG A 275 4.35 -15.96 -5.16
CA ARG A 275 3.10 -15.24 -5.41
C ARG A 275 2.89 -14.11 -4.42
N GLY A 276 2.41 -12.98 -4.93
CA GLY A 276 2.27 -11.72 -4.20
C GLY A 276 3.57 -10.91 -4.18
N ALA A 277 3.45 -9.59 -4.27
CA ALA A 277 4.56 -8.63 -4.18
C ALA A 277 4.13 -7.45 -3.31
N MET A 278 5.08 -6.65 -2.86
CA MET A 278 4.79 -5.37 -2.19
C MET A 278 4.81 -4.24 -3.22
N SER A 279 4.10 -3.15 -2.91
CA SER A 279 4.16 -1.90 -3.67
C SER A 279 5.53 -1.25 -3.60
N LEU A 280 5.78 -0.25 -4.45
CA LEU A 280 6.80 0.74 -4.14
C LEU A 280 6.56 1.30 -2.72
N PRO A 281 7.61 1.58 -1.94
CA PRO A 281 7.46 2.28 -0.68
C PRO A 281 6.94 3.70 -0.94
N ARG A 282 5.87 4.09 -0.23
CA ARG A 282 5.18 5.37 -0.44
C ARG A 282 5.32 6.27 0.77
N ARG A 283 5.86 7.46 0.55
CA ARG A 283 5.81 8.53 1.56
C ARG A 283 4.41 9.14 1.56
N LEU A 284 3.80 9.16 2.73
CA LEU A 284 2.50 9.79 2.97
C LEU A 284 2.68 11.22 3.47
N ALA A 285 1.86 12.13 2.96
CA ALA A 285 1.78 13.51 3.45
C ALA A 285 0.35 14.05 3.33
N LEU A 286 0.04 15.13 4.05
CA LEU A 286 -1.22 15.84 3.90
C LEU A 286 -1.00 17.14 3.12
N ARG A 287 -1.86 17.41 2.14
CA ARG A 287 -1.90 18.68 1.40
C ARG A 287 -3.30 19.28 1.41
N THR A 288 -3.38 20.61 1.39
CA THR A 288 -4.63 21.32 1.15
C THR A 288 -4.90 21.45 -0.34
N LEU A 289 -5.85 20.68 -0.85
CA LEU A 289 -6.25 20.64 -2.26
C LEU A 289 -7.68 21.17 -2.39
N ALA A 290 -7.88 22.20 -3.21
CA ALA A 290 -9.18 22.86 -3.39
C ALA A 290 -9.88 23.21 -2.05
N GLY A 291 -9.11 23.63 -1.04
CA GLY A 291 -9.60 23.99 0.29
C GLY A 291 -9.92 22.82 1.21
N ARG A 292 -9.55 21.58 0.85
CA ARG A 292 -9.73 20.38 1.68
C ARG A 292 -8.38 19.71 1.94
N VAL A 293 -8.17 19.28 3.18
CA VAL A 293 -7.01 18.45 3.53
C VAL A 293 -7.20 17.05 2.93
N ARG A 294 -6.18 16.57 2.21
CA ARG A 294 -6.17 15.28 1.52
C ARG A 294 -4.82 14.60 1.74
N LEU A 295 -4.86 13.27 1.78
CA LEU A 295 -3.65 12.47 1.79
C LEU A 295 -3.09 12.42 0.38
N VAL A 296 -1.78 12.58 0.26
CA VAL A 296 -1.03 12.39 -0.98
C VAL A 296 0.04 11.32 -0.78
N GLN A 297 0.37 10.62 -1.85
CA GLN A 297 1.33 9.51 -1.84
C GLN A 297 2.43 9.76 -2.86
N GLU A 298 3.68 9.78 -2.42
CA GLU A 298 4.82 9.89 -3.32
C GLU A 298 5.69 8.63 -3.22
N PRO A 299 6.20 8.07 -4.33
CA PRO A 299 7.16 6.99 -4.24
C PRO A 299 8.43 7.44 -3.53
N PHE A 300 9.11 6.51 -2.86
CA PHE A 300 10.31 6.83 -2.07
C PHE A 300 11.45 7.42 -2.92
N GLY A 301 12.37 8.13 -2.26
CA GLY A 301 13.30 9.06 -2.90
C GLY A 301 14.24 8.48 -3.96
N PHE A 302 14.46 7.16 -4.02
CA PHE A 302 15.26 6.54 -5.07
C PHE A 302 14.60 6.70 -6.46
N VAL A 303 13.27 6.73 -6.55
CA VAL A 303 12.55 6.91 -7.82
C VAL A 303 12.87 8.27 -8.42
N ARG A 304 12.77 9.34 -7.60
CA ARG A 304 13.16 10.69 -8.01
C ARG A 304 14.65 10.76 -8.38
N SER A 305 15.50 10.10 -7.60
CA SER A 305 16.95 10.06 -7.86
C SER A 305 17.32 9.40 -9.19
N TRP A 306 16.51 8.48 -9.70
CA TRP A 306 16.68 7.90 -11.03
C TRP A 306 16.20 8.83 -12.13
N LEU A 307 14.99 9.41 -11.97
CA LEU A 307 14.43 10.35 -12.94
C LEU A 307 15.32 11.58 -13.14
N ASP A 308 15.90 12.12 -12.06
CA ASP A 308 16.76 13.32 -12.11
C ASP A 308 18.09 13.08 -12.85
N ARG A 309 18.47 11.81 -13.08
CA ARG A 309 19.66 11.46 -13.87
C ARG A 309 19.36 11.37 -15.37
N ALA A 310 18.09 11.24 -15.75
CA ALA A 310 17.68 11.24 -17.14
C ALA A 310 17.46 12.67 -17.65
N THR A 311 17.63 12.86 -18.96
CA THR A 311 17.34 14.14 -19.61
C THR A 311 15.89 14.14 -20.09
N PRO A 312 15.06 15.09 -19.64
CA PRO A 312 13.70 15.24 -20.16
C PRO A 312 13.72 15.56 -21.66
N ALA A 313 12.86 14.91 -22.41
CA ALA A 313 12.61 15.19 -23.81
C ALA A 313 11.26 15.89 -23.97
N THR A 314 11.14 16.79 -24.94
CA THR A 314 9.85 17.35 -25.36
C THR A 314 9.49 16.74 -26.70
N VAL A 315 8.36 16.05 -26.75
CA VAL A 315 7.83 15.44 -27.97
C VAL A 315 6.59 16.21 -28.41
N PRO A 316 6.47 16.56 -29.72
CA PRO A 316 5.24 17.14 -30.23
C PRO A 316 4.13 16.10 -30.22
N GLY A 317 2.98 16.45 -29.67
CA GLY A 317 1.76 15.65 -29.76
C GLY A 317 1.33 15.41 -31.21
N HIS A 318 0.55 14.36 -31.47
CA HIS A 318 0.09 13.97 -32.81
C HIS A 318 1.24 13.88 -33.87
N ALA A 319 2.51 13.78 -33.44
CA ALA A 319 3.59 13.29 -34.27
C ALA A 319 3.48 11.77 -34.40
N GLN A 320 4.33 11.12 -35.21
CA GLN A 320 4.37 9.65 -35.17
C GLN A 320 4.47 9.17 -33.72
N PRO A 321 3.76 8.10 -33.33
CA PRO A 321 3.75 7.64 -31.96
C PRO A 321 5.18 7.51 -31.43
N VAL A 322 5.42 8.00 -30.22
CA VAL A 322 6.72 7.83 -29.58
C VAL A 322 6.75 6.40 -29.06
N GLU A 323 7.59 5.58 -29.68
CA GLU A 323 7.83 4.20 -29.26
C GLU A 323 9.13 4.11 -28.47
N LEU A 324 9.07 3.47 -27.31
CA LEU A 324 10.22 3.19 -26.47
C LEU A 324 10.15 1.74 -26.03
N VAL A 325 11.26 1.02 -26.17
CA VAL A 325 11.36 -0.38 -25.71
C VAL A 325 12.17 -0.41 -24.42
N SER A 326 11.56 -0.97 -23.37
CA SER A 326 12.22 -1.27 -22.11
C SER A 326 12.38 -2.77 -21.90
N SER A 327 13.19 -3.15 -20.93
CA SER A 327 13.43 -4.53 -20.50
C SER A 327 12.23 -5.20 -19.82
N GLY A 328 11.10 -4.50 -19.66
CA GLY A 328 10.01 -4.89 -18.77
C GLY A 328 9.99 -4.11 -17.45
N HIS A 329 11.01 -3.27 -17.24
CA HIS A 329 11.10 -2.31 -16.14
C HIS A 329 11.11 -0.89 -16.69
N LEU A 330 10.38 0.04 -16.09
CA LEU A 330 10.21 1.39 -16.62
C LEU A 330 9.82 2.37 -15.52
N LEU A 331 10.52 3.50 -15.47
CA LEU A 331 9.99 4.73 -14.89
C LEU A 331 9.75 5.74 -16.00
N CYS A 332 8.55 6.33 -16.01
CA CYS A 332 8.13 7.29 -17.02
C CYS A 332 7.45 8.48 -16.33
N GLU A 333 8.06 9.66 -16.38
CA GLU A 333 7.45 10.91 -15.93
C GLU A 333 6.95 11.69 -17.15
N LEU A 334 5.66 12.01 -17.14
CA LEU A 334 4.95 12.74 -18.18
C LEU A 334 4.40 14.05 -17.62
N ARG A 335 4.51 15.13 -18.40
CA ARG A 335 3.83 16.41 -18.13
C ARG A 335 3.25 16.97 -19.42
N TRP A 336 1.98 17.35 -19.37
CA TRP A 336 1.29 17.94 -20.52
C TRP A 336 0.20 18.90 -20.09
N ASP A 337 -0.24 19.73 -21.04
CA ASP A 337 -1.41 20.60 -20.91
C ASP A 337 -2.54 20.05 -21.79
N PRO A 338 -3.63 19.52 -21.20
CA PRO A 338 -4.76 18.99 -21.95
C PRO A 338 -5.39 19.99 -22.92
N ALA A 339 -5.31 21.30 -22.63
CA ALA A 339 -5.80 22.33 -23.53
C ALA A 339 -4.99 22.43 -24.83
N ALA A 340 -3.77 21.91 -24.86
CA ALA A 340 -2.88 21.91 -26.01
C ALA A 340 -2.77 20.53 -26.69
N THR A 341 -2.92 19.44 -25.94
CA THR A 341 -2.74 18.07 -26.45
C THR A 341 -4.04 17.34 -26.74
N GLY A 342 -5.17 17.83 -26.24
CA GLY A 342 -6.38 17.01 -26.13
C GLY A 342 -6.12 15.78 -25.26
N SER A 343 -6.79 14.66 -25.57
CA SER A 343 -6.61 13.41 -24.84
C SER A 343 -5.21 12.84 -25.07
N LEU A 344 -4.65 12.21 -24.03
CA LEU A 344 -3.36 11.52 -24.09
C LEU A 344 -3.58 10.03 -23.90
N ARG A 345 -2.97 9.21 -24.77
CA ARG A 345 -3.05 7.75 -24.73
C ARG A 345 -1.64 7.18 -24.63
N LEU A 346 -1.41 6.40 -23.58
CA LEU A 346 -0.21 5.59 -23.41
C LEU A 346 -0.61 4.12 -23.44
N SER A 347 0.01 3.33 -24.31
CA SER A 347 -0.17 1.86 -24.33
C SER A 347 1.12 1.14 -24.02
N LEU A 348 1.04 0.11 -23.20
CA LEU A 348 2.13 -0.81 -22.90
C LEU A 348 1.83 -2.14 -23.60
N ARG A 349 2.77 -2.62 -24.41
CA ARG A 349 2.66 -3.89 -25.14
C ARG A 349 3.88 -4.74 -24.85
N GLY A 350 3.67 -5.92 -24.29
CA GLY A 350 4.72 -6.91 -24.09
C GLY A 350 4.54 -8.11 -25.00
N ALA A 351 5.10 -9.25 -24.59
CA ALA A 351 4.99 -10.51 -25.35
C ALA A 351 3.62 -11.21 -25.16
N ALA A 352 2.89 -10.85 -24.11
CA ALA A 352 1.56 -11.35 -23.82
C ALA A 352 0.48 -10.67 -24.68
N ASP A 353 -0.59 -11.40 -24.97
CA ASP A 353 -1.80 -10.90 -25.62
C ASP A 353 -2.70 -10.20 -24.59
N ALA A 354 -2.23 -9.06 -24.12
CA ALA A 354 -2.94 -8.19 -23.19
C ALA A 354 -2.88 -6.72 -23.65
N LEU A 355 -4.01 -6.03 -23.53
CA LEU A 355 -4.07 -4.57 -23.62
C LEU A 355 -3.82 -3.99 -22.24
N VAL A 356 -2.81 -3.13 -22.13
CA VAL A 356 -2.58 -2.28 -20.96
C VAL A 356 -2.45 -0.84 -21.45
N SER A 357 -3.36 0.04 -21.00
CA SER A 357 -3.35 1.44 -21.42
C SER A 357 -3.64 2.40 -20.29
N VAL A 358 -2.99 3.55 -20.33
CA VAL A 358 -3.25 4.71 -19.48
C VAL A 358 -3.75 5.84 -20.38
N CYS A 359 -4.98 6.27 -20.20
CA CYS A 359 -5.63 7.26 -21.06
C CYS A 359 -6.16 8.43 -20.23
N HIS A 360 -5.74 9.65 -20.54
CA HIS A 360 -6.42 10.85 -20.07
C HIS A 360 -7.44 11.26 -21.12
N ASP A 361 -8.72 11.01 -20.83
CA ASP A 361 -9.86 11.43 -21.66
C ASP A 361 -10.36 12.79 -21.16
N VAL A 362 -10.14 13.83 -21.97
CA VAL A 362 -10.50 15.21 -21.63
C VAL A 362 -12.01 15.47 -21.73
N GLU A 363 -12.73 14.73 -22.58
CA GLU A 363 -14.18 14.85 -22.72
C GLU A 363 -14.91 14.25 -21.51
N ALA A 364 -14.44 13.09 -21.05
CA ALA A 364 -14.90 12.47 -19.81
C ALA A 364 -14.44 13.28 -18.59
N GLY A 365 -13.21 13.80 -18.60
CA GLY A 365 -12.57 14.42 -17.44
C GLY A 365 -11.98 13.37 -16.50
N GLU A 366 -11.38 12.33 -17.06
CA GLU A 366 -10.86 11.18 -16.30
C GLU A 366 -9.51 10.70 -16.83
N LEU A 367 -8.66 10.21 -15.93
CA LEU A 367 -7.54 9.35 -16.27
C LEU A 367 -7.92 7.90 -15.96
N GLN A 368 -7.84 7.05 -16.97
CA GLN A 368 -8.22 5.64 -16.91
C GLN A 368 -7.00 4.73 -17.10
N VAL A 369 -6.88 3.71 -16.27
CA VAL A 369 -5.97 2.58 -16.44
C VAL A 369 -6.81 1.37 -16.82
N THR A 370 -6.60 0.85 -18.03
CA THR A 370 -7.31 -0.31 -18.55
C THR A 370 -6.36 -1.49 -18.66
N ARG A 371 -6.83 -2.65 -18.22
CA ARG A 371 -6.23 -3.95 -18.54
C ARG A 371 -7.28 -4.89 -19.12
N SER A 372 -7.00 -5.52 -20.26
CA SER A 372 -7.92 -6.46 -20.91
C SER A 372 -7.17 -7.36 -21.90
N GLY A 373 -7.89 -8.22 -22.63
CA GLY A 373 -7.33 -9.13 -23.63
C GLY A 373 -7.20 -10.56 -23.12
N PRO A 374 -6.90 -11.53 -24.02
CA PRO A 374 -6.92 -12.96 -23.71
C PRO A 374 -6.04 -13.36 -22.52
N ASP A 375 -4.83 -12.82 -22.40
CA ASP A 375 -3.92 -13.17 -21.30
C ASP A 375 -4.37 -12.54 -19.97
N ALA A 376 -5.11 -11.44 -19.98
CA ALA A 376 -5.75 -10.90 -18.79
C ALA A 376 -6.97 -11.73 -18.36
N GLU A 377 -7.80 -12.16 -19.32
CA GLU A 377 -8.93 -13.07 -19.08
C GLU A 377 -8.47 -14.44 -18.55
N ALA A 378 -7.30 -14.91 -18.98
CA ALA A 378 -6.70 -16.15 -18.51
C ALA A 378 -6.28 -16.11 -17.03
N VAL A 379 -6.05 -14.93 -16.44
CA VAL A 379 -5.78 -14.78 -15.01
C VAL A 379 -7.03 -15.05 -14.19
N HIS A 380 -8.13 -14.33 -14.49
CA HIS A 380 -9.42 -14.48 -13.83
C HIS A 380 -10.50 -13.69 -14.62
N PRO A 381 -11.79 -14.10 -14.64
CA PRO A 381 -12.85 -13.37 -15.34
C PRO A 381 -13.02 -11.90 -14.90
N ASP A 382 -12.79 -11.60 -13.62
CA ASP A 382 -12.87 -10.23 -13.07
C ASP A 382 -11.51 -9.48 -13.10
N PHE A 383 -10.47 -10.10 -13.66
CA PHE A 383 -9.16 -9.45 -13.75
C PHE A 383 -9.16 -8.31 -14.79
N PRO A 384 -9.68 -8.48 -16.02
CA PRO A 384 -9.92 -7.37 -16.93
C PRO A 384 -10.79 -6.28 -16.30
N GLY A 385 -10.47 -5.02 -16.60
CA GLY A 385 -11.22 -3.90 -16.06
C GLY A 385 -10.63 -2.54 -16.38
N VAL A 386 -11.36 -1.51 -16.00
CA VAL A 386 -10.98 -0.11 -16.09
C VAL A 386 -11.02 0.48 -14.68
N CYS A 387 -9.93 1.10 -14.28
CA CYS A 387 -9.83 1.90 -13.06
C CYS A 387 -9.70 3.37 -13.48
N ALA A 388 -10.36 4.29 -12.78
CA ALA A 388 -10.40 5.69 -13.18
C ALA A 388 -10.23 6.65 -12.00
N VAL A 389 -9.69 7.83 -12.30
CA VAL A 389 -9.67 8.99 -11.41
C VAL A 389 -10.19 10.20 -12.16
N GLU A 390 -11.01 11.01 -11.49
CA GLU A 390 -11.47 12.28 -12.05
C GLU A 390 -10.32 13.27 -12.13
N LEU A 391 -10.18 13.95 -13.27
CA LEU A 391 -9.19 15.01 -13.48
C LEU A 391 -9.86 16.27 -14.06
N GLY A 392 -9.25 17.42 -13.76
CA GLY A 392 -9.63 18.69 -14.37
C GLY A 392 -9.40 18.66 -15.89
N ARG A 393 -10.37 19.17 -16.66
CA ARG A 393 -10.34 19.12 -18.13
C ARG A 393 -9.32 20.05 -18.81
N ALA A 394 -8.75 21.00 -18.07
CA ALA A 394 -7.90 22.05 -18.63
C ALA A 394 -6.68 22.38 -17.75
N GLU A 395 -6.44 21.59 -16.69
CA GLU A 395 -5.30 21.80 -15.81
C GLU A 395 -4.12 20.96 -16.29
N PRO A 396 -2.88 21.49 -16.24
CA PRO A 396 -1.69 20.71 -16.55
C PRO A 396 -1.63 19.45 -15.69
N VAL A 397 -1.38 18.31 -16.33
CA VAL A 397 -1.31 17.02 -15.65
C VAL A 397 0.14 16.58 -15.53
N HIS A 398 0.48 16.06 -14.36
CA HIS A 398 1.74 15.38 -14.10
C HIS A 398 1.47 13.93 -13.77
N LEU A 399 2.08 13.01 -14.53
CA LEU A 399 1.94 11.58 -14.32
C LEU A 399 3.32 10.95 -14.13
N LEU A 400 3.45 10.11 -13.10
CA LEU A 400 4.59 9.23 -12.92
C LEU A 400 4.09 7.79 -12.99
N LEU A 401 4.63 7.03 -13.94
CA LEU A 401 4.36 5.63 -14.14
C LEU A 401 5.59 4.82 -13.73
N SER A 402 5.38 3.79 -12.93
CA SER A 402 6.35 2.75 -12.60
C SER A 402 5.83 1.40 -13.10
N LEU A 403 6.60 0.74 -13.95
CA LEU A 403 6.39 -0.64 -14.36
C LEU A 403 7.57 -1.47 -13.85
N ASP A 404 7.28 -2.52 -13.09
CA ASP A 404 8.27 -3.50 -12.64
C ASP A 404 7.72 -4.91 -12.87
N GLY A 405 8.03 -5.48 -14.03
CA GLY A 405 7.45 -6.75 -14.48
C GLY A 405 5.92 -6.66 -14.52
N PRO A 406 5.17 -7.40 -13.66
CA PRO A 406 3.71 -7.34 -13.63
C PRO A 406 3.16 -6.18 -12.77
N LEU A 407 3.99 -5.36 -12.13
CA LEU A 407 3.53 -4.31 -11.21
C LEU A 407 3.46 -2.96 -11.94
N LEU A 408 2.25 -2.43 -12.14
CA LEU A 408 2.03 -1.09 -12.67
C LEU A 408 1.52 -0.17 -11.56
N GLU A 409 2.27 0.88 -11.25
CA GLU A 409 1.87 1.94 -10.31
C GLU A 409 1.88 3.29 -11.02
N VAL A 410 0.78 4.03 -10.91
CA VAL A 410 0.59 5.35 -11.51
C VAL A 410 0.34 6.37 -10.40
N PHE A 411 1.11 7.45 -10.39
CA PHE A 411 0.97 8.57 -9.47
C PHE A 411 0.61 9.82 -10.27
N VAL A 412 -0.52 10.44 -9.95
CA VAL A 412 -1.07 11.59 -10.68
C VAL A 412 -0.96 12.85 -9.84
N ASN A 413 -0.58 13.95 -10.47
CA ASN A 413 -0.43 15.28 -9.88
C ASN A 413 0.37 15.26 -8.57
N GLN A 414 1.58 14.69 -8.62
CA GLN A 414 2.44 14.53 -7.44
C GLN A 414 1.76 13.69 -6.34
N GLY A 415 0.97 12.67 -6.69
CA GLY A 415 0.42 11.75 -5.72
C GLY A 415 -0.92 12.13 -5.11
N GLU A 416 -1.63 13.10 -5.70
CA GLU A 416 -3.02 13.42 -5.34
C GLU A 416 -3.95 12.23 -5.60
N HIS A 417 -3.65 11.48 -6.66
CA HIS A 417 -4.28 10.19 -6.94
C HIS A 417 -3.22 9.15 -7.26
N THR A 418 -3.50 7.90 -6.87
CA THR A 418 -2.68 6.75 -7.24
C THR A 418 -3.54 5.63 -7.81
N LEU A 419 -2.99 4.88 -8.77
CA LEU A 419 -3.60 3.66 -9.30
C LEU A 419 -2.56 2.55 -9.35
N SER A 420 -2.83 1.45 -8.68
CA SER A 420 -1.98 0.26 -8.62
C SER A 420 -2.66 -0.93 -9.27
N SER A 421 -1.99 -1.59 -10.21
CA SER A 421 -2.57 -2.69 -10.97
C SER A 421 -1.53 -3.75 -11.30
N LEU A 422 -1.90 -5.01 -11.14
CA LEU A 422 -1.21 -6.11 -11.78
C LEU A 422 -1.48 -6.07 -13.29
N VAL A 423 -0.45 -6.27 -14.10
CA VAL A 423 -0.52 -6.24 -15.57
C VAL A 423 0.20 -7.46 -16.19
N PRO A 424 -0.48 -8.27 -17.03
CA PRO A 424 0.10 -9.50 -17.58
C PRO A 424 0.79 -9.19 -18.92
N LEU A 425 1.90 -8.43 -18.89
CA LEU A 425 2.65 -8.06 -20.10
C LEU A 425 3.67 -9.13 -20.55
N GLY A 426 3.84 -10.19 -19.75
CA GLY A 426 4.88 -11.20 -19.95
C GLY A 426 6.24 -10.76 -19.38
N THR A 427 7.26 -11.60 -19.56
CA THR A 427 8.61 -11.39 -18.97
C THR A 427 9.63 -10.81 -19.96
N GLY A 428 9.18 -10.41 -21.15
CA GLY A 428 10.03 -9.88 -22.21
C GLY A 428 10.04 -8.35 -22.24
N PRO A 429 10.71 -7.76 -23.25
CA PRO A 429 10.68 -6.33 -23.47
C PRO A 429 9.25 -5.80 -23.60
N VAL A 430 9.04 -4.57 -23.13
CA VAL A 430 7.76 -3.86 -23.21
C VAL A 430 7.94 -2.62 -24.08
N THR A 431 7.09 -2.49 -25.08
CA THR A 431 6.97 -1.28 -25.90
C THR A 431 5.95 -0.34 -25.26
N LEU A 432 6.40 0.86 -24.91
CA LEU A 432 5.55 1.99 -24.58
C LEU A 432 5.28 2.79 -25.86
N THR A 433 4.01 3.05 -26.13
CA THR A 433 3.58 3.93 -27.23
C THR A 433 2.80 5.10 -26.64
N LEU A 434 3.20 6.34 -26.96
CA LEU A 434 2.53 7.58 -26.55
C LEU A 434 1.90 8.28 -27.76
N ASP A 435 0.63 8.66 -27.61
CA ASP A 435 -0.17 9.36 -28.62
C ASP A 435 -1.04 10.46 -27.97
N THR A 436 -1.38 11.50 -28.76
CA THR A 436 -2.27 12.60 -28.33
C THR A 436 -3.17 13.05 -29.47
N ASP A 437 -4.33 13.64 -29.16
CA ASP A 437 -5.27 14.15 -30.17
C ASP A 437 -4.73 15.36 -30.94
N ASP A 438 -4.02 16.25 -30.24
CA ASP A 438 -3.51 17.50 -30.79
C ASP A 438 -1.99 17.61 -30.70
N ARG A 439 -1.43 18.64 -31.36
CA ARG A 439 0.02 18.85 -31.50
C ARG A 439 0.72 19.53 -30.32
N GLY A 440 0.03 19.66 -29.19
CA GLY A 440 0.61 20.22 -27.97
C GLY A 440 1.85 19.45 -27.52
N PRO A 441 2.83 20.11 -26.88
CA PRO A 441 4.02 19.45 -26.40
C PRO A 441 3.72 18.56 -25.19
N VAL A 442 4.35 17.38 -25.15
CA VAL A 442 4.43 16.53 -23.97
C VAL A 442 5.88 16.48 -23.51
N THR A 443 6.12 16.74 -22.23
CA THR A 443 7.43 16.50 -21.61
C THR A 443 7.46 15.08 -21.08
N LEU A 444 8.50 14.34 -21.46
CA LEU A 444 8.67 12.92 -21.15
C LEU A 444 10.08 12.70 -20.62
N THR A 445 10.19 12.07 -19.45
CA THR A 445 11.46 11.58 -18.89
C THR A 445 11.31 10.08 -18.67
N VAL A 446 12.20 9.28 -19.26
CA VAL A 446 12.13 7.82 -19.18
C VAL A 446 13.43 7.25 -18.68
N VAL A 447 13.32 6.27 -17.79
CA VAL A 447 14.43 5.49 -17.25
C VAL A 447 14.02 4.02 -17.29
N ASP A 448 14.92 3.15 -17.75
CA ASP A 448 14.84 1.72 -17.48
C ASP A 448 15.80 1.43 -16.31
N PRO A 449 15.30 1.11 -15.11
CA PRO A 449 16.17 0.86 -13.95
C PRO A 449 17.03 -0.42 -14.09
N ALA A 450 16.65 -1.36 -14.96
CA ALA A 450 17.29 -2.66 -15.13
C ALA A 450 18.19 -2.73 -16.37
N GLY A 451 18.16 -1.74 -17.27
CA GLY A 451 18.92 -1.77 -18.54
C GLY A 451 19.01 -0.42 -19.24
N GLU A 452 19.47 -0.42 -20.50
CA GLU A 452 19.45 0.75 -21.38
C GLU A 452 18.18 0.73 -22.26
N LEU A 453 17.50 1.88 -22.38
CA LEU A 453 16.37 2.04 -23.30
C LEU A 453 16.85 1.96 -24.76
N THR A 454 16.12 1.22 -25.60
CA THR A 454 16.34 1.25 -27.06
C THR A 454 15.20 2.01 -27.72
N ALA A 455 15.56 3.05 -28.48
CA ALA A 455 14.65 3.89 -29.27
C ALA A 455 14.44 3.34 -30.68
#